data_AF-A0A956F457-F1
#
_entry.id   AF-A0A956F457-F1
#
_cell.length_a   1.000
_cell.length_b   1.000
_cell.length_c   1.000
_cell.angle_alpha   90.00
_cell.angle_beta   90.00
_cell.angle_gamma   90.00
#
_symmetry.space_group_name_H-M   'P 1'
#
loop_
_entity.id
_entity.type
_entity.pdbx_description
1 polymer ?
#
loop_
_entity_poly.entity_id
_entity_poly.type
_entity_poly.pdbx_seq_one_letter_code
_entity_poly.pdbx_strand_id
1 'polypeptide(L)'
;MNIRIPGLLGPGLLLLAPLACSSGSVTPPTSTSVSDSGTGDSGDDSGSTTAVSAEDSGNDESTAGPGPVCGDGVVEGDEVCDDGGESATCNADCTAASCGDGVVNATAGESCDDEGESATCNSDCTAASCGDGVVNRAAGEICDDAGRSDLCNDDCTSALCGDSVVNAAAGEECDDGGFSIGCDDDCTFAECGDGTYNPNAGELCDEGLGSPTCDPDCTFVTCGDGVTNEAAGEECDEMGQTMTCNPDCTAVICGDGLINVAAGEECDDGGESATCDIDCTFQACGDGTVNVTAGEQCDDMGESALCDVDCTDALCGDGLVNPTAGETCDDGNTGISCLPGCTPCPLGEIFNEDFSDNSAGWTLGTEWAIGSAVASVSPGSCGNGDPGTDHSPTADNGIAGAVIGGNVTTTLHDYYYLTSPVINTGGYIDLQLELWRWLNSDYTRFMNNVVEVWDGAAWQQVWQSGPAPNVEDAAWTNVSYDVSAYTNPNMQIRIGHNVDSAGVYTCSGWNVDDLILIGPACP
;
A
#
# COMPACT_ATOMS: atom_id res chain seq x y z
N MET A 1 9.35 -32.64 -24.39
CA MET A 1 8.73 -31.81 -25.44
C MET A 1 9.06 -30.37 -25.06
N ASN A 2 10.18 -29.84 -25.57
CA ASN A 2 10.72 -28.52 -25.22
C ASN A 2 10.36 -27.54 -26.34
N ILE A 3 9.56 -26.53 -26.05
CA ILE A 3 9.20 -25.42 -26.93
C ILE A 3 9.42 -24.15 -26.08
N ARG A 4 10.57 -23.47 -26.19
CA ARG A 4 10.89 -22.31 -27.05
C ARG A 4 9.90 -21.14 -26.91
N ILE A 5 10.33 -20.13 -26.16
CA ILE A 5 9.82 -18.74 -26.20
C ILE A 5 10.77 -17.94 -27.13
N PRO A 6 10.28 -17.18 -28.12
CA PRO A 6 11.11 -16.31 -28.94
C PRO A 6 11.21 -14.91 -28.33
N GLY A 7 12.42 -14.34 -28.38
CA GLY A 7 12.68 -12.96 -27.99
C GLY A 7 12.18 -11.94 -29.01
N LEU A 8 11.95 -10.72 -28.53
CA LEU A 8 11.76 -9.53 -29.37
C LEU A 8 12.66 -8.39 -28.87
N LEU A 9 13.14 -7.64 -29.85
CA LEU A 9 14.20 -6.65 -29.80
C LEU A 9 13.81 -5.37 -29.05
N GLY A 10 14.79 -4.75 -28.38
CA GLY A 10 14.69 -3.37 -27.91
C GLY A 10 14.90 -2.33 -29.02
N PRO A 11 14.72 -1.05 -28.67
CA PRO A 11 15.73 -0.06 -29.03
C PRO A 11 15.99 0.96 -27.90
N GLY A 12 17.12 1.67 -28.00
CA GLY A 12 17.18 3.08 -27.56
C GLY A 12 18.04 3.39 -26.33
N LEU A 13 19.35 3.19 -26.47
CA LEU A 13 20.37 3.80 -25.62
C LEU A 13 20.32 5.34 -25.75
N LEU A 14 19.85 6.05 -24.72
CA LEU A 14 20.02 7.50 -24.58
C LEU A 14 21.03 7.76 -23.45
N LEU A 15 22.22 8.19 -23.86
CA LEU A 15 23.34 8.54 -23.01
C LEU A 15 23.07 9.92 -22.37
N LEU A 16 22.81 9.97 -21.07
CA LEU A 16 22.85 11.21 -20.27
C LEU A 16 24.15 11.24 -19.46
N ALA A 17 24.96 12.25 -19.74
CA ALA A 17 26.25 12.52 -19.12
C ALA A 17 26.08 12.97 -17.66
N PRO A 18 26.97 12.56 -16.73
CA PRO A 18 27.05 13.19 -15.43
C PRO A 18 27.73 14.57 -15.54
N LEU A 19 27.09 15.59 -14.96
CA LEU A 19 27.66 16.91 -14.70
C LEU A 19 28.92 16.76 -13.84
N ALA A 20 30.05 17.21 -14.37
CA ALA A 20 31.29 17.35 -13.62
C ALA A 20 31.19 18.55 -12.67
N CYS A 21 31.26 18.31 -11.37
CA CYS A 21 31.50 19.36 -10.38
C CYS A 21 32.98 19.73 -10.39
N SER A 22 33.26 21.01 -10.65
CA SER A 22 34.59 21.58 -10.78
C SER A 22 35.24 21.73 -9.41
N SER A 23 36.39 21.07 -9.22
CA SER A 23 37.25 21.23 -8.04
C SER A 23 37.94 22.60 -8.10
N GLY A 24 37.41 23.56 -7.35
CA GLY A 24 38.05 24.83 -7.07
C GLY A 24 39.17 24.65 -6.04
N SER A 25 40.41 24.65 -6.51
CA SER A 25 41.61 24.73 -5.67
C SER A 25 41.72 26.11 -5.05
N VAL A 26 41.57 26.21 -3.73
CA VAL A 26 41.95 27.40 -2.96
C VAL A 26 43.25 27.09 -2.21
N THR A 27 44.25 27.92 -2.48
CA THR A 27 45.62 27.88 -1.95
C THR A 27 45.68 28.22 -0.45
N PRO A 28 46.56 27.60 0.34
CA PRO A 28 46.78 27.93 1.74
C PRO A 28 47.64 29.20 1.90
N PRO A 29 47.43 30.02 2.95
CA PRO A 29 48.38 31.05 3.31
C PRO A 29 49.63 30.43 3.96
N THR A 30 50.75 30.97 3.52
CA THR A 30 52.15 30.64 3.82
C THR A 30 52.49 30.90 5.28
N SER A 31 52.95 29.88 6.01
CA SER A 31 53.74 30.07 7.23
C SER A 31 55.21 30.22 6.84
N THR A 32 55.76 31.40 7.11
CA THR A 32 57.18 31.72 6.99
C THR A 32 57.97 30.97 8.06
N SER A 33 58.77 30.02 7.62
CA SER A 33 59.90 29.48 8.38
C SER A 33 61.08 30.45 8.30
N VAL A 34 61.57 30.89 9.45
CA VAL A 34 62.91 31.48 9.57
C VAL A 34 63.77 30.45 10.28
N SER A 35 64.62 29.77 9.50
CA SER A 35 65.84 29.16 10.00
C SER A 35 66.94 30.22 9.93
N ASP A 36 67.64 30.44 11.03
CA ASP A 36 69.04 30.81 10.96
C ASP A 36 69.86 29.98 11.96
N SER A 37 70.99 29.51 11.46
CA SER A 37 71.92 28.59 12.11
C SER A 37 73.26 29.28 12.24
N GLY A 38 73.93 29.08 13.38
CA GLY A 38 75.37 29.25 13.54
C GLY A 38 75.76 30.48 14.37
N THR A 39 76.80 30.47 15.20
CA THR A 39 77.95 29.56 15.38
C THR A 39 78.80 30.11 16.53
N GLY A 40 79.46 29.23 17.30
CA GLY A 40 80.69 29.50 18.07
C GLY A 40 80.54 30.39 19.31
N ASP A 41 81.37 30.34 20.35
CA ASP A 41 82.66 29.70 20.54
C ASP A 41 82.93 29.58 22.06
N SER A 42 83.93 28.78 22.38
CA SER A 42 84.38 28.30 23.68
C SER A 42 85.25 29.32 24.43
N GLY A 43 85.52 29.02 25.71
CA GLY A 43 86.75 29.40 26.42
C GLY A 43 86.46 30.18 27.72
N ASP A 44 86.53 29.55 28.89
CA ASP A 44 87.72 29.15 29.66
C ASP A 44 88.37 30.28 30.48
N ASP A 45 88.64 29.91 31.73
CA ASP A 45 89.83 30.23 32.54
C ASP A 45 89.82 31.45 33.49
N SER A 46 89.71 31.09 34.78
CA SER A 46 90.66 31.33 35.88
C SER A 46 90.97 32.74 36.43
N GLY A 47 91.08 32.74 37.77
CA GLY A 47 91.84 33.68 38.60
C GLY A 47 91.03 34.05 39.85
N SER A 48 91.10 33.37 41.00
CA SER A 48 92.25 33.13 41.90
C SER A 48 93.13 34.36 42.14
N THR A 49 92.95 35.02 43.30
CA THR A 49 94.01 35.65 44.12
C THR A 49 93.47 35.82 45.56
N THR A 50 93.85 34.93 46.48
CA THR A 50 94.92 35.07 47.51
C THR A 50 94.57 35.92 48.73
N ALA A 51 94.47 35.20 49.86
CA ALA A 51 94.72 35.68 51.21
C ALA A 51 96.15 36.25 51.37
N VAL A 52 96.35 37.21 52.29
CA VAL A 52 97.09 37.07 53.57
C VAL A 52 97.48 38.42 54.19
N SER A 53 97.11 38.61 55.47
CA SER A 53 97.88 39.15 56.63
C SER A 53 98.50 40.57 56.54
N ALA A 54 98.71 41.37 57.59
CA ALA A 54 98.87 41.12 59.02
C ALA A 54 98.98 42.48 59.80
N GLU A 55 98.64 42.44 61.11
CA GLU A 55 99.12 43.27 62.26
C GLU A 55 98.78 44.79 62.25
N ASP A 56 98.57 45.51 63.35
CA ASP A 56 99.15 45.48 64.69
C ASP A 56 98.30 46.36 65.64
N SER A 57 98.47 46.17 66.95
CA SER A 57 97.82 46.89 68.04
C SER A 57 98.43 48.28 68.29
N GLY A 58 97.63 49.24 68.75
CA GLY A 58 98.15 50.50 69.30
C GLY A 58 97.13 51.63 69.53
N ASN A 59 96.42 51.56 70.67
CA ASN A 59 95.96 52.64 71.56
C ASN A 59 95.89 54.11 71.09
N ASP A 60 94.74 54.77 71.28
CA ASP A 60 94.60 55.85 72.28
C ASP A 60 93.12 56.19 72.58
N GLU A 61 92.94 56.65 73.82
CA GLU A 61 91.75 56.87 74.63
C GLU A 61 90.77 57.91 74.04
N SER A 62 89.48 57.57 73.94
CA SER A 62 88.42 58.57 74.00
C SER A 62 87.20 58.00 74.70
N THR A 63 86.85 58.68 75.80
CA THR A 63 85.61 58.52 76.55
C THR A 63 84.42 58.91 75.67
N ALA A 64 83.93 57.96 74.87
CA ALA A 64 82.52 57.88 74.59
C ALA A 64 81.89 57.05 75.71
N GLY A 65 80.64 57.29 76.07
CA GLY A 65 79.87 56.33 76.86
C GLY A 65 79.84 54.96 76.17
N PRO A 66 79.11 53.96 76.70
CA PRO A 66 78.67 52.90 75.79
C PRO A 66 78.12 53.61 74.53
N GLY A 67 78.68 53.33 73.35
CA GLY A 67 78.12 53.84 72.10
C GLY A 67 76.64 53.44 72.03
N PRO A 68 75.79 54.10 71.21
CA PRO A 68 74.37 53.74 71.14
C PRO A 68 74.23 52.21 71.07
N VAL A 69 73.53 51.64 72.07
CA VAL A 69 73.37 50.19 72.23
C VAL A 69 71.91 49.88 72.01
N CYS A 70 71.61 49.32 70.84
CA CYS A 70 70.26 48.88 70.57
C CYS A 70 69.78 47.82 71.58
N GLY A 71 68.59 48.04 72.13
CA GLY A 71 67.88 47.14 73.03
C GLY A 71 68.06 47.46 74.50
N ASP A 72 68.48 48.67 74.85
CA ASP A 72 68.63 49.13 76.25
C ASP A 72 67.42 49.95 76.76
N GLY A 73 66.44 50.21 75.88
CA GLY A 73 65.20 50.91 76.16
C GLY A 73 65.31 52.43 76.05
N VAL A 74 66.36 52.97 75.43
CA VAL A 74 66.56 54.41 75.22
C VAL A 74 66.96 54.70 73.78
N VAL A 75 66.14 55.47 73.05
CA VAL A 75 66.44 55.90 71.67
C VAL A 75 67.64 56.86 71.65
N GLU A 76 68.79 56.40 71.18
CA GLU A 76 70.03 57.19 71.10
C GLU A 76 70.78 57.00 69.77
N GLY A 77 71.49 58.03 69.31
CA GLY A 77 72.26 57.93 68.06
C GLY A 77 71.39 57.88 66.80
N ASP A 78 71.61 56.85 65.96
CA ASP A 78 70.91 56.62 64.68
C ASP A 78 69.70 55.67 64.82
N GLU A 79 69.35 55.28 66.06
CA GLU A 79 68.19 54.43 66.36
C GLU A 79 66.88 55.17 66.05
N VAL A 80 65.96 54.48 65.40
CA VAL A 80 64.63 55.01 65.10
C VAL A 80 63.67 54.75 66.27
N CYS A 81 63.94 53.70 67.06
CA CYS A 81 63.19 53.25 68.23
C CYS A 81 64.12 52.40 69.13
N ASP A 82 63.79 52.24 70.42
CA ASP A 82 64.42 51.27 71.32
C ASP A 82 63.44 50.97 72.47
N ASP A 83 62.75 49.84 72.34
CA ASP A 83 61.78 49.35 73.32
C ASP A 83 62.38 48.29 74.27
N GLY A 84 63.71 48.16 74.33
CA GLY A 84 64.40 47.14 75.12
C GLY A 84 64.46 45.76 74.44
N GLY A 85 64.37 45.75 73.11
CA GLY A 85 64.30 44.57 72.25
C GLY A 85 63.22 44.71 71.16
N GLU A 86 62.96 43.62 70.44
CA GLU A 86 61.88 43.56 69.44
C GLU A 86 60.51 43.87 70.07
N SER A 87 59.75 44.74 69.41
CA SER A 87 58.41 45.18 69.81
C SER A 87 57.51 45.36 68.58
N ALA A 88 56.22 45.62 68.80
CA ALA A 88 55.27 45.90 67.73
C ALA A 88 55.60 47.17 66.89
N THR A 89 56.55 48.00 67.34
CA THR A 89 56.99 49.22 66.66
C THR A 89 58.49 49.28 66.41
N CYS A 90 59.25 48.28 66.88
CA CYS A 90 60.71 48.32 66.85
C CYS A 90 61.33 46.95 66.53
N ASN A 91 62.25 46.93 65.57
CA ASN A 91 63.03 45.75 65.24
C ASN A 91 64.12 45.50 66.29
N ALA A 92 64.64 44.27 66.33
CA ALA A 92 65.72 43.90 67.26
C ALA A 92 67.05 44.65 66.99
N ASP A 93 67.17 45.34 65.85
CA ASP A 93 68.30 46.18 65.47
C ASP A 93 68.00 47.70 65.56
N CYS A 94 66.88 48.07 66.21
CA CYS A 94 66.47 49.45 66.50
C CYS A 94 66.14 50.29 65.25
N THR A 95 65.84 49.59 64.16
CA THR A 95 65.07 50.14 63.03
C THR A 95 63.58 50.07 63.31
N ALA A 96 62.77 50.92 62.65
CA ALA A 96 61.33 50.90 62.83
C ALA A 96 60.75 49.62 62.22
N ALA A 97 59.93 48.90 63.00
CA ALA A 97 59.25 47.71 62.49
C ALA A 97 58.32 48.08 61.33
N SER A 98 58.59 47.53 60.15
CA SER A 98 57.78 47.76 58.96
C SER A 98 57.95 46.63 57.96
N CYS A 99 56.83 46.04 57.55
CA CYS A 99 56.84 45.06 56.48
C CYS A 99 57.51 45.56 55.20
N GLY A 100 58.46 44.77 54.69
CA GLY A 100 59.25 45.00 53.49
C GLY A 100 60.60 45.67 53.75
N ASP A 101 61.07 45.71 55.01
CA ASP A 101 62.36 46.31 55.39
C ASP A 101 63.53 45.31 55.42
N GLY A 102 63.26 44.03 55.13
CA GLY A 102 64.21 42.93 55.12
C GLY A 102 64.49 42.30 56.49
N VAL A 103 63.75 42.69 57.54
CA VAL A 103 63.93 42.22 58.92
C VAL A 103 62.63 41.67 59.49
N VAL A 104 62.57 40.35 59.70
CA VAL A 104 61.38 39.71 60.29
C VAL A 104 61.15 40.15 61.73
N ASN A 105 60.01 40.79 61.99
CA ASN A 105 59.53 41.17 63.32
C ASN A 105 58.27 40.39 63.74
N ALA A 106 58.48 39.29 64.48
CA ALA A 106 57.41 38.41 64.91
C ALA A 106 56.43 39.09 65.91
N THR A 107 56.92 40.05 66.70
CA THR A 107 56.12 40.79 67.69
C THR A 107 55.19 41.81 67.03
N ALA A 108 55.57 42.35 65.86
CA ALA A 108 54.72 43.17 64.99
C ALA A 108 53.74 42.33 64.14
N GLY A 109 53.92 41.01 64.10
CA GLY A 109 53.06 40.06 63.39
C GLY A 109 53.63 39.51 62.09
N GLU A 110 54.88 39.82 61.76
CA GLU A 110 55.53 39.36 60.53
C GLU A 110 55.97 37.90 60.67
N SER A 111 55.66 37.12 59.64
CA SER A 111 56.09 35.72 59.53
C SER A 111 57.31 35.56 58.61
N CYS A 112 57.57 36.56 57.77
CA CYS A 112 58.65 36.67 56.79
C CYS A 112 58.87 38.16 56.44
N ASP A 113 60.02 38.50 55.87
CA ASP A 113 60.28 39.81 55.27
C ASP A 113 61.40 39.66 54.25
N ASP A 114 61.02 39.48 52.99
CA ASP A 114 61.93 39.28 51.86
C ASP A 114 62.12 40.59 51.05
N GLU A 115 62.01 41.75 51.70
CA GLU A 115 62.06 43.08 51.06
C GLU A 115 60.91 43.30 50.05
N GLY A 116 59.76 42.65 50.30
CA GLY A 116 58.55 42.70 49.49
C GLY A 116 57.94 41.31 49.22
N GLU A 117 57.00 41.27 48.27
CA GLU A 117 56.36 40.02 47.85
C GLU A 117 57.39 39.08 47.17
N SER A 118 57.44 37.84 47.65
CA SER A 118 58.33 36.77 47.17
C SER A 118 57.57 35.44 47.08
N ALA A 119 58.22 34.39 46.56
CA ALA A 119 57.63 33.06 46.52
C ALA A 119 57.31 32.46 47.91
N THR A 120 57.80 33.06 48.99
CA THR A 120 57.58 32.62 50.37
C THR A 120 56.95 33.69 51.27
N CYS A 121 56.82 34.93 50.79
CA CYS A 121 56.36 36.05 51.59
C CYS A 121 55.34 36.91 50.86
N ASN A 122 54.21 37.19 51.51
CA ASN A 122 53.19 38.09 50.99
C ASN A 122 53.60 39.55 51.12
N SER A 123 52.92 40.42 50.38
CA SER A 123 53.14 41.86 50.43
C SER A 123 52.83 42.52 51.78
N ASP A 124 52.17 41.81 52.68
CA ASP A 124 51.87 42.22 54.06
C ASP A 124 52.68 41.45 55.12
N CYS A 125 53.75 40.76 54.69
CA CYS A 125 54.68 40.03 55.54
C CYS A 125 54.07 38.85 56.31
N THR A 126 52.92 38.37 55.83
CA THR A 126 52.42 37.03 56.14
C THR A 126 53.10 35.99 55.24
N ALA A 127 53.17 34.74 55.71
CA ALA A 127 53.77 33.66 54.92
C ALA A 127 52.91 33.36 53.70
N ALA A 128 53.50 33.33 52.51
CA ALA A 128 52.78 33.08 51.27
C ALA A 128 52.14 31.67 51.28
N SER A 129 50.83 31.61 51.15
CA SER A 129 50.10 30.35 51.08
C SER A 129 48.74 30.54 50.40
N CYS A 130 48.51 29.78 49.35
CA CYS A 130 47.20 29.72 48.71
C CYS A 130 46.07 29.44 49.72
N GLY A 131 45.04 30.30 49.71
CA GLY A 131 43.89 30.27 50.59
C GLY A 131 44.03 31.14 51.84
N ASP A 132 45.02 32.02 51.91
CA ASP A 132 45.21 32.97 53.03
C ASP A 132 44.48 34.32 52.84
N GLY A 133 43.89 34.51 51.66
CA GLY A 133 43.15 35.72 51.28
C GLY A 133 44.02 36.85 50.72
N VAL A 134 45.31 36.60 50.45
CA VAL A 134 46.27 37.58 49.93
C VAL A 134 46.92 37.04 48.66
N VAL A 135 46.51 37.57 47.51
CA VAL A 135 47.07 37.17 46.21
C VAL A 135 48.57 37.43 46.13
N ASN A 136 49.36 36.37 45.96
CA ASN A 136 50.80 36.41 45.76
C ASN A 136 51.21 35.90 44.36
N ARG A 137 51.47 36.84 43.45
CA ARG A 137 51.88 36.51 42.07
C ARG A 137 53.29 35.96 41.99
N ALA A 138 54.18 36.33 42.92
CA ALA A 138 55.54 35.80 42.98
C ALA A 138 55.56 34.31 43.38
N ALA A 139 54.60 33.86 44.18
CA ALA A 139 54.35 32.46 44.52
C ALA A 139 53.56 31.70 43.44
N GLY A 140 53.00 32.41 42.45
CA GLY A 140 52.28 31.83 41.31
C GLY A 140 50.75 31.91 41.41
N GLU A 141 50.21 32.61 42.40
CA GLU A 141 48.77 32.75 42.61
C GLU A 141 48.18 33.76 41.62
N ILE A 142 47.06 33.38 41.01
CA ILE A 142 46.28 34.24 40.11
C ILE A 142 45.12 34.90 40.87
N CYS A 143 44.60 34.22 41.89
CA CYS A 143 43.54 34.65 42.80
C CYS A 143 43.78 34.05 44.20
N ASP A 144 43.18 34.61 45.24
CA ASP A 144 43.14 34.04 46.59
C ASP A 144 41.96 34.65 47.35
N ASP A 145 40.81 33.95 47.28
CA ASP A 145 39.57 34.36 47.96
C ASP A 145 39.43 33.67 49.34
N ALA A 146 40.55 33.28 49.96
CA ALA A 146 40.62 32.48 51.18
C ALA A 146 39.98 31.08 51.02
N GLY A 147 40.21 30.47 49.85
CA GLY A 147 39.71 29.17 49.43
C GLY A 147 38.94 29.23 48.10
N ARG A 148 38.31 28.12 47.73
CA ARG A 148 37.49 28.02 46.50
C ARG A 148 36.35 29.03 46.48
N SER A 149 36.20 29.73 45.36
CA SER A 149 35.14 30.70 45.07
C SER A 149 34.71 30.61 43.60
N ASP A 150 33.71 31.40 43.21
CA ASP A 150 33.22 31.51 41.83
C ASP A 150 34.28 32.00 40.83
N LEU A 151 35.43 32.49 41.31
CA LEU A 151 36.54 33.01 40.50
C LEU A 151 37.88 32.32 40.79
N CYS A 152 37.95 31.46 41.82
CA CYS A 152 39.20 30.92 42.32
C CYS A 152 39.12 29.43 42.69
N ASN A 153 40.07 28.66 42.21
CA ASN A 153 40.25 27.24 42.55
C ASN A 153 41.02 27.07 43.87
N ASP A 154 41.01 25.84 44.41
CA ASP A 154 41.72 25.52 45.66
C ASP A 154 43.25 25.63 45.56
N ASP A 155 43.80 25.70 44.35
CA ASP A 155 45.23 25.87 44.06
C ASP A 155 45.57 27.30 43.58
N CYS A 156 44.66 28.26 43.80
CA CYS A 156 44.84 29.67 43.47
C CYS A 156 45.03 29.94 41.97
N THR A 157 44.58 29.00 41.13
CA THR A 157 44.32 29.23 39.71
C THR A 157 42.92 29.80 39.50
N SER A 158 42.69 30.47 38.38
CA SER A 158 41.36 31.01 38.04
C SER A 158 40.38 29.88 37.81
N ALA A 159 39.20 29.97 38.41
CA ALA A 159 38.09 29.05 38.11
C ALA A 159 37.59 29.32 36.69
N LEU A 160 37.89 28.42 35.76
CA LEU A 160 37.51 28.53 34.36
C LEU A 160 37.04 27.19 33.84
N CYS A 161 35.84 27.16 33.27
CA CYS A 161 35.38 25.98 32.56
C CYS A 161 36.36 25.56 31.46
N GLY A 162 36.81 24.31 31.53
CA GLY A 162 37.79 23.70 30.63
C GLY A 162 39.23 23.74 31.16
N ASP A 163 39.45 24.05 32.43
CA ASP A 163 40.79 24.05 33.06
C ASP A 163 41.16 22.70 33.70
N SER A 164 40.28 21.70 33.57
CA SER A 164 40.38 20.36 34.16
C SER A 164 40.26 20.32 35.69
N VAL A 165 39.71 21.36 36.32
CA VAL A 165 39.51 21.46 37.77
C VAL A 165 38.06 21.82 38.08
N VAL A 166 37.25 20.83 38.47
CA VAL A 166 35.85 21.06 38.82
C VAL A 166 35.70 22.03 40.00
N ASN A 167 35.08 23.18 39.72
CA ASN A 167 34.73 24.21 40.68
C ASN A 167 33.21 24.45 40.75
N ALA A 168 32.56 23.69 41.64
CA ALA A 168 31.14 23.83 41.92
C ALA A 168 30.72 25.22 42.45
N ALA A 169 31.63 26.05 42.98
CA ALA A 169 31.30 27.42 43.38
C ALA A 169 31.14 28.32 42.14
N ALA A 170 31.98 28.11 41.11
CA ALA A 170 31.84 28.76 39.79
C ALA A 170 30.66 28.23 38.96
N GLY A 171 29.96 27.20 39.43
CA GLY A 171 28.81 26.60 38.77
C GLY A 171 29.15 25.39 37.89
N GLU A 172 30.38 24.90 37.95
CA GLU A 172 30.82 23.74 37.16
C GLU A 172 30.33 22.43 37.78
N GLU A 173 29.67 21.60 36.97
CA GLU A 173 29.22 20.26 37.33
C GLU A 173 30.27 19.20 36.98
N CYS A 174 31.04 19.47 35.92
CA CYS A 174 32.18 18.70 35.43
C CYS A 174 33.25 19.66 34.87
N ASP A 175 34.47 19.17 34.67
CA ASP A 175 35.51 19.87 33.92
C ASP A 175 36.57 18.87 33.46
N ASP A 176 36.41 18.39 32.24
CA ASP A 176 37.33 17.45 31.59
C ASP A 176 38.27 18.15 30.59
N GLY A 177 38.40 19.48 30.67
CA GLY A 177 39.18 20.28 29.71
C GLY A 177 38.44 20.61 28.41
N GLY A 178 37.11 20.67 28.45
CA GLY A 178 36.19 20.90 27.33
C GLY A 178 35.29 19.69 27.03
N PHE A 179 34.77 19.58 25.80
CA PHE A 179 33.87 18.49 25.40
C PHE A 179 34.45 17.10 25.69
N SER A 180 33.76 16.34 26.54
CA SER A 180 34.04 14.95 26.84
C SER A 180 32.77 14.10 26.72
N ILE A 181 32.88 12.78 26.94
CA ILE A 181 31.70 11.89 26.94
C ILE A 181 30.70 12.27 28.05
N GLY A 182 31.14 12.95 29.11
CA GLY A 182 30.29 13.29 30.26
C GLY A 182 30.35 14.77 30.65
N CYS A 183 30.88 15.64 29.79
CA CYS A 183 31.02 17.05 30.08
C CYS A 183 30.90 17.91 28.82
N ASP A 184 30.11 18.97 28.92
CA ASP A 184 29.92 19.95 27.86
C ASP A 184 30.97 21.06 27.89
N ASP A 185 30.95 21.94 26.89
CA ASP A 185 31.90 23.06 26.81
C ASP A 185 31.58 24.22 27.75
N ASP A 186 30.40 24.23 28.35
CA ASP A 186 29.99 25.14 29.42
C ASP A 186 30.00 24.48 30.82
N CYS A 187 30.59 23.29 30.94
CA CYS A 187 30.83 22.56 32.19
C CYS A 187 29.56 22.08 32.90
N THR A 188 28.47 21.91 32.15
CA THR A 188 27.35 21.04 32.54
C THR A 188 27.64 19.59 32.18
N PHE A 189 26.95 18.67 32.83
CA PHE A 189 26.99 17.27 32.41
C PHE A 189 26.38 17.10 31.03
N ALA A 190 27.10 16.39 30.15
CA ALA A 190 26.60 16.04 28.83
C ALA A 190 25.34 15.17 28.94
N GLU A 191 24.18 15.77 28.69
CA GLU A 191 22.88 15.12 28.70
C GLU A 191 22.11 15.43 27.41
N CYS A 192 21.75 14.39 26.67
CA CYS A 192 20.92 14.55 25.48
C CYS A 192 19.68 15.42 25.74
N GLY A 193 19.55 16.52 25.00
CA GLY A 193 18.43 17.44 25.02
C GLY A 193 18.50 18.52 26.12
N ASP A 194 19.68 18.80 26.65
CA ASP A 194 19.94 19.87 27.63
C ASP A 194 20.12 21.26 26.97
N GLY A 195 20.24 21.32 25.65
CA GLY A 195 20.44 22.52 24.85
C GLY A 195 21.87 22.71 24.35
N THR A 196 22.80 21.83 24.72
CA THR A 196 24.23 21.92 24.41
C THR A 196 24.68 20.73 23.59
N TYR A 197 25.06 20.99 22.33
CA TYR A 197 25.47 19.93 21.42
C TYR A 197 26.88 19.38 21.73
N ASN A 198 26.93 18.10 22.11
CA ASN A 198 28.14 17.38 22.44
C ASN A 198 28.39 16.14 21.54
N PRO A 199 29.18 16.28 20.46
CA PRO A 199 29.50 15.17 19.56
C PRO A 199 30.34 14.07 20.23
N ASN A 200 31.02 14.35 21.34
CA ASN A 200 31.85 13.38 22.05
C ASN A 200 31.01 12.47 22.95
N ALA A 201 29.87 12.96 23.46
CA ALA A 201 28.84 12.16 24.13
C ALA A 201 28.02 11.29 23.15
N GLY A 202 28.11 11.59 21.85
CA GLY A 202 27.47 10.81 20.78
C GLY A 202 26.21 11.45 20.21
N GLU A 203 25.92 12.70 20.57
CA GLU A 203 24.78 13.44 20.07
C GLU A 203 24.97 13.83 18.60
N LEU A 204 23.87 13.81 17.84
CA LEU A 204 23.80 14.34 16.47
C LEU A 204 23.06 15.69 16.42
N CYS A 205 22.29 16.00 17.46
CA CYS A 205 21.53 17.22 17.69
C CYS A 205 21.24 17.36 19.19
N ASP A 206 20.86 18.57 19.66
CA ASP A 206 20.57 18.79 21.08
C ASP A 206 19.50 19.89 21.33
N GLU A 207 18.54 20.03 20.43
CA GLU A 207 17.50 21.07 20.57
C GLU A 207 16.38 20.70 21.57
N GLY A 208 16.59 19.67 22.39
CA GLY A 208 15.68 19.17 23.43
C GLY A 208 15.32 17.68 23.29
N LEU A 209 14.67 17.12 24.33
CA LEU A 209 14.17 15.73 24.39
C LEU A 209 12.97 15.48 23.44
N GLY A 210 13.19 15.58 22.12
CA GLY A 210 12.18 15.40 21.07
C GLY A 210 11.67 16.73 20.50
N SER A 211 12.37 17.24 19.50
CA SER A 211 11.99 18.40 18.68
C SER A 211 11.64 17.96 17.24
N PRO A 212 11.07 18.84 16.39
CA PRO A 212 10.78 18.50 15.00
C PRO A 212 12.01 18.11 14.16
N THR A 213 13.22 18.30 14.68
CA THR A 213 14.50 18.01 14.00
C THR A 213 15.48 17.20 14.84
N CYS A 214 15.11 16.80 16.05
CA CYS A 214 15.96 16.01 16.94
C CYS A 214 15.14 15.00 17.75
N ASP A 215 15.56 13.75 17.76
CA ASP A 215 14.87 12.69 18.50
C ASP A 215 15.15 12.76 20.01
N PRO A 216 14.30 12.11 20.83
CA PRO A 216 14.52 12.03 22.28
C PRO A 216 15.83 11.37 22.72
N ASP A 217 16.52 10.64 21.83
CA ASP A 217 17.84 10.06 22.08
C ASP A 217 18.97 10.76 21.29
N CYS A 218 18.69 11.97 20.80
CA CYS A 218 19.64 12.85 20.11
C CYS A 218 20.18 12.29 18.80
N THR A 219 19.40 11.44 18.14
CA THR A 219 19.54 11.14 16.71
C THR A 219 18.76 12.14 15.85
N PHE A 220 19.02 12.11 14.53
CA PHE A 220 18.23 12.89 13.59
C PHE A 220 16.93 12.18 13.28
N VAL A 221 15.83 12.94 13.43
CA VAL A 221 14.46 12.50 13.10
C VAL A 221 14.43 11.79 11.76
N THR A 222 14.15 10.50 11.81
CA THR A 222 14.01 9.67 10.63
C THR A 222 12.93 8.63 10.86
N CYS A 223 11.76 8.83 10.23
CA CYS A 223 10.71 7.83 10.23
C CYS A 223 11.24 6.41 9.92
N GLY A 224 11.10 5.51 10.89
CA GLY A 224 11.46 4.10 10.82
C GLY A 224 12.87 3.78 11.33
N ASP A 225 13.50 4.64 12.13
CA ASP A 225 14.76 4.39 12.82
C ASP A 225 14.61 3.68 14.18
N GLY A 226 13.39 3.53 14.67
CA GLY A 226 13.04 2.89 15.94
C GLY A 226 12.78 3.86 17.08
N VAL A 227 12.82 5.18 16.85
CA VAL A 227 12.65 6.21 17.87
C VAL A 227 11.43 7.06 17.54
N THR A 228 10.39 6.97 18.36
CA THR A 228 9.14 7.70 18.10
C THR A 228 9.23 9.15 18.53
N ASN A 229 9.00 10.08 17.60
CA ASN A 229 9.04 11.52 17.85
C ASN A 229 7.72 12.24 17.51
N GLU A 230 6.87 12.40 18.52
CA GLU A 230 5.59 13.11 18.38
C GLU A 230 5.75 14.57 17.93
N ALA A 231 6.87 15.23 18.28
CA ALA A 231 7.11 16.63 17.88
C ALA A 231 7.43 16.77 16.39
N ALA A 232 7.94 15.71 15.76
CA ALA A 232 8.11 15.60 14.32
C ALA A 232 6.84 15.13 13.57
N GLY A 233 5.82 14.70 14.32
CA GLY A 233 4.55 14.22 13.77
C GLY A 233 4.47 12.69 13.62
N GLU A 234 5.38 11.95 14.25
CA GLU A 234 5.37 10.48 14.25
C GLU A 234 4.40 9.96 15.33
N GLU A 235 3.49 9.08 14.92
CA GLU A 235 2.58 8.35 15.81
C GLU A 235 3.10 6.93 16.12
N CYS A 236 4.03 6.46 15.29
CA CYS A 236 4.75 5.20 15.41
C CYS A 236 6.13 5.36 14.74
N ASP A 237 7.10 4.53 15.08
CA ASP A 237 8.41 4.54 14.42
C ASP A 237 8.97 3.12 14.34
N GLU A 238 8.30 2.30 13.54
CA GLU A 238 8.74 0.94 13.29
C GLU A 238 9.51 0.90 11.97
N MET A 239 10.46 -0.03 11.82
CA MET A 239 11.32 -0.10 10.63
C MET A 239 10.53 -0.43 9.35
N GLY A 240 10.02 0.61 8.71
CA GLY A 240 9.11 0.53 7.57
C GLY A 240 7.69 0.16 7.98
N GLN A 241 6.89 -0.22 6.98
CA GLN A 241 5.48 -0.51 7.19
C GLN A 241 5.24 -1.78 8.01
N THR A 242 4.39 -1.67 9.03
CA THR A 242 3.96 -2.80 9.88
C THR A 242 2.44 -2.78 10.05
N MET A 243 1.91 -3.75 10.81
CA MET A 243 0.47 -3.82 11.07
C MET A 243 -0.07 -2.68 11.94
N THR A 244 0.83 -1.88 12.53
CA THR A 244 0.51 -0.76 13.42
C THR A 244 1.15 0.55 12.98
N CYS A 245 1.94 0.56 11.91
CA CYS A 245 2.64 1.74 11.44
C CYS A 245 2.63 1.88 9.91
N ASN A 246 2.24 3.07 9.43
CA ASN A 246 2.30 3.44 8.02
C ASN A 246 3.74 3.77 7.58
N PRO A 247 4.02 3.81 6.26
CA PRO A 247 5.36 4.09 5.73
C PRO A 247 5.88 5.49 6.05
N ASP A 248 5.00 6.41 6.43
CA ASP A 248 5.29 7.79 6.82
C ASP A 248 5.09 8.02 8.32
N CYS A 249 5.07 6.95 9.11
CA CYS A 249 5.03 6.98 10.56
C CYS A 249 3.73 7.55 11.17
N THR A 250 2.62 7.53 10.42
CA THR A 250 1.28 7.71 10.98
C THR A 250 0.70 6.36 11.44
N ALA A 251 -0.32 6.41 12.31
CA ALA A 251 -1.07 5.21 12.64
C ALA A 251 -1.79 4.66 11.40
N VAL A 252 -1.96 3.34 11.36
CA VAL A 252 -2.69 2.67 10.28
C VAL A 252 -4.19 2.86 10.45
N ILE A 253 -4.82 3.49 9.47
CA ILE A 253 -6.26 3.71 9.45
C ILE A 253 -6.75 3.52 8.01
N CYS A 254 -7.61 2.53 7.79
CA CYS A 254 -8.30 2.42 6.52
C CYS A 254 -9.10 3.70 6.21
N GLY A 255 -8.81 4.31 5.06
CA GLY A 255 -9.38 5.56 4.58
C GLY A 255 -8.53 6.80 4.86
N ASP A 256 -7.25 6.64 5.22
CA ASP A 256 -6.31 7.75 5.45
C ASP A 256 -5.53 8.18 4.18
N GLY A 257 -5.70 7.42 3.08
CA GLY A 257 -5.05 7.65 1.80
C GLY A 257 -3.67 6.99 1.65
N LEU A 258 -3.26 6.13 2.59
CA LEU A 258 -1.97 5.45 2.61
C LEU A 258 -2.16 3.94 2.64
N ILE A 259 -1.80 3.26 1.55
CA ILE A 259 -1.96 1.81 1.47
C ILE A 259 -1.00 1.09 2.44
N ASN A 260 -1.57 0.33 3.36
CA ASN A 260 -0.88 -0.55 4.29
C ASN A 260 -1.07 -2.05 4.06
N VAL A 261 -0.22 -2.61 3.19
CA VAL A 261 -0.25 -4.03 2.84
C VAL A 261 0.14 -4.94 4.00
N ALA A 262 0.90 -4.44 4.98
CA ALA A 262 1.23 -5.23 6.17
C ALA A 262 0.00 -5.37 7.08
N ALA A 263 -0.79 -4.30 7.20
CA ALA A 263 -2.05 -4.28 7.96
C ALA A 263 -3.22 -4.99 7.25
N GLY A 264 -3.07 -5.30 5.96
CA GLY A 264 -4.05 -6.04 5.16
C GLY A 264 -4.87 -5.17 4.22
N GLU A 265 -4.50 -3.91 4.03
CA GLU A 265 -5.14 -3.02 3.06
C GLU A 265 -4.70 -3.37 1.64
N GLU A 266 -5.67 -3.45 0.73
CA GLU A 266 -5.45 -3.70 -0.68
C GLU A 266 -5.45 -2.39 -1.49
N CYS A 267 -6.19 -1.41 -1.01
CA CYS A 267 -6.30 -0.04 -1.54
C CYS A 267 -6.56 0.95 -0.40
N ASP A 268 -6.34 2.24 -0.63
CA ASP A 268 -6.79 3.32 0.25
C ASP A 268 -6.87 4.63 -0.54
N ASP A 269 -8.06 4.96 -1.01
CA ASP A 269 -8.33 6.19 -1.77
C ASP A 269 -8.82 7.34 -0.86
N GLY A 270 -8.63 7.24 0.46
CA GLY A 270 -9.20 8.16 1.44
C GLY A 270 -10.67 7.86 1.77
N GLY A 271 -11.06 6.59 1.64
CA GLY A 271 -12.42 6.07 1.82
C GLY A 271 -12.95 5.36 0.58
N GLU A 272 -14.27 5.09 0.57
CA GLU A 272 -14.94 4.42 -0.56
C GLU A 272 -14.77 5.20 -1.87
N SER A 273 -14.40 4.49 -2.92
CA SER A 273 -14.19 5.00 -4.27
C SER A 273 -14.70 4.00 -5.32
N ALA A 274 -14.63 4.37 -6.60
CA ALA A 274 -14.97 3.45 -7.69
C ALA A 274 -14.02 2.23 -7.81
N THR A 275 -12.92 2.21 -7.05
CA THR A 275 -11.90 1.16 -7.08
C THR A 275 -11.54 0.60 -5.69
N CYS A 276 -12.12 1.16 -4.64
CA CYS A 276 -11.77 0.83 -3.26
C CYS A 276 -13.00 0.82 -2.37
N ASP A 277 -13.15 -0.21 -1.57
CA ASP A 277 -14.25 -0.32 -0.62
C ASP A 277 -13.98 0.45 0.66
N ILE A 278 -15.03 0.63 1.45
CA ILE A 278 -14.93 1.38 2.71
C ILE A 278 -14.07 0.68 3.78
N ASP A 279 -13.82 -0.61 3.63
CA ASP A 279 -12.94 -1.43 4.47
C ASP A 279 -11.59 -1.74 3.80
N CYS A 280 -11.23 -0.98 2.75
CA CYS A 280 -9.92 -1.01 2.09
C CYS A 280 -9.60 -2.33 1.37
N THR A 281 -10.63 -3.09 1.00
CA THR A 281 -10.54 -4.14 -0.01
C THR A 281 -10.76 -3.58 -1.41
N PHE A 282 -10.30 -4.30 -2.42
CA PHE A 282 -10.63 -3.93 -3.78
C PHE A 282 -12.12 -4.13 -4.06
N GLN A 283 -12.72 -3.09 -4.63
CA GLN A 283 -14.07 -3.12 -5.18
C GLN A 283 -14.30 -4.35 -6.06
N ALA A 284 -15.26 -5.19 -5.68
CA ALA A 284 -15.74 -6.27 -6.52
C ALA A 284 -17.15 -6.72 -6.14
N CYS A 285 -18.11 -6.55 -7.05
CA CYS A 285 -19.44 -7.14 -6.89
C CYS A 285 -19.38 -8.64 -6.48
N GLY A 286 -19.96 -8.93 -5.31
CA GLY A 286 -19.99 -10.23 -4.67
C GLY A 286 -18.87 -10.46 -3.65
N ASP A 287 -18.19 -9.44 -3.15
CA ASP A 287 -17.14 -9.54 -2.12
C ASP A 287 -17.66 -9.43 -0.68
N GLY A 288 -18.93 -9.05 -0.51
CA GLY A 288 -19.61 -8.86 0.77
C GLY A 288 -19.64 -7.42 1.29
N THR A 289 -19.09 -6.46 0.54
CA THR A 289 -19.06 -5.04 0.90
C THR A 289 -19.76 -4.21 -0.18
N VAL A 290 -20.84 -3.51 0.19
CA VAL A 290 -21.59 -2.69 -0.76
C VAL A 290 -20.81 -1.42 -1.12
N ASN A 291 -20.47 -1.26 -2.40
CA ASN A 291 -19.81 -0.07 -2.94
C ASN A 291 -20.77 0.77 -3.80
N VAL A 292 -21.43 1.75 -3.18
CA VAL A 292 -22.41 2.60 -3.86
C VAL A 292 -21.76 3.52 -4.90
N THR A 293 -20.50 3.88 -4.70
CA THR A 293 -19.74 4.72 -5.64
C THR A 293 -19.41 3.97 -6.93
N ALA A 294 -19.17 2.66 -6.85
CA ALA A 294 -18.98 1.77 -7.98
C ALA A 294 -20.30 1.36 -8.67
N GLY A 295 -21.44 1.65 -8.04
CA GLY A 295 -22.78 1.44 -8.60
C GLY A 295 -23.53 0.24 -8.04
N GLU A 296 -23.03 -0.38 -6.97
CA GLU A 296 -23.68 -1.52 -6.32
C GLU A 296 -24.85 -1.05 -5.46
N GLN A 297 -25.93 -1.85 -5.48
CA GLN A 297 -27.13 -1.64 -4.68
C GLN A 297 -27.18 -2.62 -3.50
N CYS A 298 -26.54 -3.77 -3.66
CA CYS A 298 -26.43 -4.86 -2.71
C CYS A 298 -25.11 -5.60 -2.92
N ASP A 299 -24.66 -6.35 -1.91
CA ASP A 299 -23.51 -7.27 -2.05
C ASP A 299 -23.64 -8.41 -1.04
N ASP A 300 -24.38 -9.45 -1.44
CA ASP A 300 -24.64 -10.62 -0.59
C ASP A 300 -23.64 -11.77 -0.87
N MET A 301 -22.41 -11.44 -1.29
CA MET A 301 -21.41 -12.40 -1.75
C MET A 301 -21.85 -13.20 -2.99
N GLY A 302 -22.55 -12.51 -3.89
CA GLY A 302 -23.14 -13.05 -5.12
C GLY A 302 -24.67 -13.02 -5.11
N GLU A 303 -25.28 -13.80 -6.01
CA GLU A 303 -26.73 -13.88 -6.13
C GLU A 303 -27.39 -14.36 -4.83
N SER A 304 -28.39 -13.62 -4.38
CA SER A 304 -29.19 -13.91 -3.20
C SER A 304 -30.68 -13.70 -3.47
N ALA A 305 -31.53 -13.91 -2.45
CA ALA A 305 -32.95 -13.63 -2.57
C ALA A 305 -33.29 -12.14 -2.72
N LEU A 306 -32.32 -11.24 -2.51
CA LEU A 306 -32.47 -9.79 -2.57
C LEU A 306 -31.44 -9.11 -3.48
N CYS A 307 -30.47 -9.87 -4.00
CA CYS A 307 -29.35 -9.33 -4.77
C CYS A 307 -29.11 -10.15 -6.02
N ASP A 308 -28.96 -9.48 -7.15
CA ASP A 308 -28.61 -10.11 -8.41
C ASP A 308 -27.12 -10.36 -8.54
N VAL A 309 -26.76 -11.17 -9.52
CA VAL A 309 -25.36 -11.55 -9.80
C VAL A 309 -24.48 -10.34 -10.21
N ASP A 310 -25.09 -9.23 -10.61
CA ASP A 310 -24.40 -7.98 -10.96
C ASP A 310 -24.56 -6.89 -9.89
N CYS A 311 -24.97 -7.27 -8.67
CA CYS A 311 -25.09 -6.39 -7.52
C CYS A 311 -26.15 -5.29 -7.67
N THR A 312 -27.16 -5.54 -8.49
CA THR A 312 -28.42 -4.81 -8.49
C THR A 312 -29.45 -5.49 -7.60
N ASP A 313 -30.44 -4.73 -7.12
CA ASP A 313 -31.50 -5.28 -6.28
C ASP A 313 -32.33 -6.31 -7.08
N ALA A 314 -32.51 -7.52 -6.54
CA ALA A 314 -33.27 -8.58 -7.20
C ALA A 314 -34.74 -8.21 -7.37
N LEU A 315 -35.17 -7.90 -8.59
CA LEU A 315 -36.49 -7.38 -8.90
C LEU A 315 -37.08 -7.98 -10.17
N CYS A 316 -38.09 -8.84 -10.01
CA CYS A 316 -38.84 -9.35 -11.16
C CYS A 316 -39.21 -8.28 -12.21
N GLY A 317 -38.68 -8.47 -13.40
CA GLY A 317 -38.77 -7.64 -14.59
C GLY A 317 -37.66 -6.60 -14.74
N ASP A 318 -36.52 -6.78 -14.10
CA ASP A 318 -35.29 -5.99 -14.30
C ASP A 318 -34.44 -6.47 -15.48
N GLY A 319 -34.78 -7.63 -16.06
CA GLY A 319 -34.08 -8.24 -17.18
C GLY A 319 -32.99 -9.25 -16.78
N LEU A 320 -32.81 -9.51 -15.49
CA LEU A 320 -31.91 -10.53 -14.95
C LEU A 320 -32.74 -11.66 -14.35
N VAL A 321 -32.30 -12.90 -14.56
CA VAL A 321 -32.97 -14.05 -13.92
C VAL A 321 -32.28 -14.33 -12.61
N ASN A 322 -33.01 -14.26 -11.51
CA ASN A 322 -32.53 -14.62 -10.17
C ASN A 322 -33.23 -15.88 -9.61
N PRO A 323 -32.68 -17.09 -9.84
CA PRO A 323 -33.21 -18.33 -9.31
C PRO A 323 -33.31 -18.36 -7.78
N THR A 324 -32.40 -17.68 -7.09
CA THR A 324 -32.38 -17.64 -5.61
C THR A 324 -33.52 -16.80 -5.04
N ALA A 325 -33.93 -15.73 -5.74
CA ALA A 325 -35.15 -14.97 -5.47
C ALA A 325 -36.44 -15.70 -5.91
N GLY A 326 -36.31 -16.84 -6.59
CA GLY A 326 -37.42 -17.69 -7.04
C GLY A 326 -37.87 -17.41 -8.47
N GLU A 327 -37.10 -16.65 -9.23
CA GLU A 327 -37.37 -16.36 -10.63
C GLU A 327 -36.94 -17.52 -11.51
N THR A 328 -37.76 -17.81 -12.51
CA THR A 328 -37.48 -18.89 -13.46
C THR A 328 -37.29 -18.38 -14.88
N CYS A 329 -37.66 -17.11 -15.10
CA CYS A 329 -37.45 -16.37 -16.32
C CYS A 329 -37.63 -14.87 -16.00
N ASP A 330 -36.99 -14.01 -16.76
CA ASP A 330 -37.13 -12.56 -16.68
C ASP A 330 -36.96 -11.97 -18.08
N ASP A 331 -37.97 -11.25 -18.56
CA ASP A 331 -37.95 -10.59 -19.87
C ASP A 331 -38.06 -9.07 -19.77
N GLY A 332 -37.72 -8.49 -18.62
CA GLY A 332 -37.80 -7.06 -18.37
C GLY A 332 -39.24 -6.52 -18.34
N ASN A 333 -40.23 -7.40 -18.09
CA ASN A 333 -41.65 -7.14 -18.33
C ASN A 333 -41.96 -6.67 -19.77
N THR A 334 -41.16 -7.10 -20.75
CA THR A 334 -41.28 -6.67 -22.14
C THR A 334 -41.84 -7.74 -23.08
N GLY A 335 -42.02 -8.98 -22.61
CA GLY A 335 -42.29 -10.14 -23.45
C GLY A 335 -43.56 -10.94 -23.14
N ILE A 336 -43.80 -11.93 -24.00
CA ILE A 336 -44.82 -13.00 -23.91
C ILE A 336 -44.22 -14.30 -23.35
N SER A 337 -42.94 -14.28 -22.95
CA SER A 337 -42.20 -15.41 -22.42
C SER A 337 -42.33 -15.56 -20.91
N CYS A 338 -42.46 -14.44 -20.19
CA CYS A 338 -42.61 -14.40 -18.75
C CYS A 338 -43.89 -13.66 -18.35
N LEU A 339 -44.56 -14.19 -17.33
CA LEU A 339 -45.60 -13.41 -16.66
C LEU A 339 -44.95 -12.33 -15.78
N PRO A 340 -45.67 -11.24 -15.42
CA PRO A 340 -45.18 -10.18 -14.52
C PRO A 340 -44.78 -10.61 -13.10
N GLY A 341 -44.79 -11.92 -12.82
CA GLY A 341 -44.29 -12.51 -11.58
C GLY A 341 -43.12 -13.48 -11.82
N CYS A 342 -42.44 -13.36 -12.97
CA CYS A 342 -41.22 -14.10 -13.32
C CYS A 342 -41.39 -15.63 -13.27
N THR A 343 -42.61 -16.05 -13.60
CA THR A 343 -42.99 -17.44 -13.84
C THR A 343 -43.08 -17.69 -15.34
N PRO A 344 -42.71 -18.88 -15.82
CA PRO A 344 -42.69 -19.18 -17.24
C PRO A 344 -44.12 -19.17 -17.77
N CYS A 345 -44.26 -18.72 -19.01
CA CYS A 345 -45.54 -18.76 -19.67
C CYS A 345 -46.05 -20.20 -19.85
N PRO A 346 -47.31 -20.54 -19.51
CA PRO A 346 -47.85 -21.85 -19.81
C PRO A 346 -47.94 -22.09 -21.33
N LEU A 347 -47.66 -23.33 -21.76
CA LEU A 347 -47.84 -23.76 -23.16
C LEU A 347 -49.32 -23.66 -23.55
N GLY A 348 -49.61 -23.03 -24.70
CA GLY A 348 -50.94 -22.98 -25.29
C GLY A 348 -50.95 -23.40 -26.76
N GLU A 349 -52.15 -23.77 -27.22
CA GLU A 349 -52.41 -24.17 -28.61
C GLU A 349 -52.53 -22.93 -29.50
N ILE A 350 -51.62 -22.76 -30.45
CA ILE A 350 -51.57 -21.61 -31.36
C ILE A 350 -52.39 -21.90 -32.63
N PHE A 351 -52.33 -23.13 -33.12
CA PHE A 351 -53.13 -23.62 -34.24
C PHE A 351 -53.43 -25.10 -34.05
N ASN A 352 -54.64 -25.53 -34.39
CA ASN A 352 -55.10 -26.90 -34.25
C ASN A 352 -55.99 -27.25 -35.46
N GLU A 353 -55.72 -28.40 -36.08
CA GLU A 353 -56.43 -28.95 -37.23
C GLU A 353 -56.65 -30.46 -37.04
N ASP A 354 -57.92 -30.86 -36.96
CA ASP A 354 -58.36 -32.27 -36.84
C ASP A 354 -58.69 -32.91 -38.20
N PHE A 355 -58.68 -32.13 -39.28
CA PHE A 355 -59.02 -32.59 -40.64
C PHE A 355 -60.40 -33.26 -40.78
N SER A 356 -61.34 -32.99 -39.87
CA SER A 356 -62.75 -33.41 -39.97
C SER A 356 -63.44 -32.80 -41.20
N ASP A 357 -63.00 -31.60 -41.60
CA ASP A 357 -63.34 -30.93 -42.86
C ASP A 357 -62.20 -29.99 -43.33
N ASN A 358 -62.43 -29.23 -44.40
CA ASN A 358 -61.47 -28.24 -44.89
C ASN A 358 -61.87 -26.79 -44.55
N SER A 359 -62.46 -26.56 -43.37
CA SER A 359 -62.93 -25.23 -42.95
C SER A 359 -61.78 -24.25 -42.64
N ALA A 360 -60.61 -24.75 -42.21
CA ALA A 360 -59.41 -23.94 -42.01
C ALA A 360 -58.82 -23.39 -43.31
N GLY A 361 -59.21 -23.94 -44.47
CA GLY A 361 -58.82 -23.41 -45.78
C GLY A 361 -57.48 -23.93 -46.29
N TRP A 362 -57.19 -25.20 -46.08
CA TRP A 362 -56.03 -25.88 -46.67
C TRP A 362 -56.10 -25.88 -48.20
N THR A 363 -54.97 -25.60 -48.82
CA THR A 363 -54.78 -25.71 -50.26
C THR A 363 -54.38 -27.15 -50.58
N LEU A 364 -55.25 -27.85 -51.32
CA LEU A 364 -55.06 -29.24 -51.70
C LEU A 364 -54.36 -29.33 -53.06
N GLY A 365 -53.14 -29.86 -53.08
CA GLY A 365 -52.42 -30.18 -54.31
C GLY A 365 -52.99 -31.40 -55.03
N THR A 366 -52.39 -31.74 -56.18
CA THR A 366 -52.74 -32.98 -56.90
C THR A 366 -52.62 -34.19 -55.97
N GLU A 367 -53.56 -35.12 -56.06
CA GLU A 367 -53.68 -36.33 -55.20
C GLU A 367 -54.10 -36.10 -53.74
N TRP A 368 -53.95 -34.89 -53.19
CA TRP A 368 -54.37 -34.59 -51.83
C TRP A 368 -55.88 -34.38 -51.71
N ALA A 369 -56.46 -34.94 -50.65
CA ALA A 369 -57.85 -34.75 -50.26
C ALA A 369 -57.96 -34.63 -48.74
N ILE A 370 -58.98 -33.92 -48.27
CA ILE A 370 -59.46 -33.99 -46.89
C ILE A 370 -60.81 -34.69 -46.90
N GLY A 371 -60.98 -35.71 -46.09
CA GLY A 371 -62.21 -36.50 -46.02
C GLY A 371 -62.06 -37.74 -45.14
N SER A 372 -63.07 -38.60 -45.17
CA SER A 372 -63.09 -39.77 -44.27
C SER A 372 -61.97 -40.76 -44.59
N ALA A 373 -61.27 -41.25 -43.57
CA ALA A 373 -60.28 -42.32 -43.67
C ALA A 373 -60.91 -43.59 -44.27
N VAL A 374 -60.23 -44.20 -45.24
CA VAL A 374 -60.66 -45.41 -45.93
C VAL A 374 -59.47 -46.32 -46.08
N ALA A 375 -59.60 -47.57 -45.60
CA ALA A 375 -58.53 -48.55 -45.77
C ALA A 375 -58.30 -48.88 -47.25
N SER A 376 -57.04 -48.92 -47.69
CA SER A 376 -56.74 -49.23 -49.09
C SER A 376 -57.28 -50.60 -49.50
N VAL A 377 -57.94 -50.65 -50.67
CA VAL A 377 -58.44 -51.92 -51.24
C VAL A 377 -57.28 -52.89 -51.54
N SER A 378 -56.10 -52.35 -51.84
CA SER A 378 -54.84 -53.08 -51.93
C SER A 378 -53.72 -52.16 -51.44
N PRO A 379 -52.88 -52.60 -50.47
CA PRO A 379 -51.85 -51.77 -49.84
C PRO A 379 -50.64 -51.46 -50.74
N GLY A 380 -50.69 -51.88 -52.01
CA GLY A 380 -49.56 -51.72 -52.92
C GLY A 380 -48.41 -52.68 -52.64
N SER A 381 -47.19 -52.27 -53.00
CA SER A 381 -45.94 -53.05 -52.88
C SER A 381 -44.95 -52.48 -51.86
N CYS A 382 -45.32 -51.42 -51.13
CA CYS A 382 -44.52 -50.77 -50.10
C CYS A 382 -45.41 -50.48 -48.89
N GLY A 383 -45.04 -51.06 -47.75
CA GLY A 383 -45.69 -50.83 -46.47
C GLY A 383 -47.13 -51.34 -46.36
N ASN A 384 -47.89 -50.60 -45.56
CA ASN A 384 -49.28 -50.86 -45.24
C ASN A 384 -50.20 -49.99 -46.11
N GLY A 385 -51.49 -50.36 -46.17
CA GLY A 385 -52.49 -49.52 -46.80
C GLY A 385 -52.78 -48.27 -45.96
N ASP A 386 -53.60 -47.39 -46.51
CA ASP A 386 -54.22 -46.29 -45.77
C ASP A 386 -54.96 -46.83 -44.54
N PRO A 387 -55.03 -46.04 -43.46
CA PRO A 387 -55.77 -46.42 -42.27
C PRO A 387 -57.28 -46.45 -42.56
N GLY A 388 -57.97 -47.37 -41.89
CA GLY A 388 -59.44 -47.47 -41.97
C GLY A 388 -60.17 -46.49 -41.07
N THR A 389 -59.46 -45.89 -40.11
CA THR A 389 -59.96 -44.88 -39.17
C THR A 389 -58.95 -43.76 -39.01
N ASP A 390 -59.43 -42.57 -38.71
CA ASP A 390 -58.62 -41.46 -38.20
C ASP A 390 -57.94 -41.82 -36.87
N HIS A 391 -57.09 -40.91 -36.39
CA HIS A 391 -56.51 -40.98 -35.05
C HIS A 391 -57.43 -40.33 -34.01
N SER A 392 -58.13 -39.27 -34.41
CA SER A 392 -59.01 -38.48 -33.57
C SER A 392 -60.01 -39.35 -32.77
N PRO A 393 -60.30 -39.01 -31.49
CA PRO A 393 -61.29 -39.72 -30.68
C PRO A 393 -62.74 -39.37 -31.05
N THR A 394 -62.93 -38.42 -31.98
CA THR A 394 -64.21 -37.98 -32.50
C THR A 394 -64.79 -39.04 -33.46
N ALA A 395 -66.01 -38.80 -33.95
CA ALA A 395 -66.71 -39.75 -34.83
C ALA A 395 -66.75 -39.29 -36.29
N ASP A 396 -65.97 -38.27 -36.66
CA ASP A 396 -65.93 -37.72 -38.02
C ASP A 396 -65.12 -38.61 -38.98
N ASN A 397 -64.18 -39.40 -38.45
CA ASN A 397 -63.30 -40.28 -39.20
C ASN A 397 -62.44 -39.49 -40.22
N GLY A 398 -62.15 -38.22 -39.97
CA GLY A 398 -61.55 -37.27 -40.91
C GLY A 398 -60.03 -37.31 -40.94
N ILE A 399 -59.45 -37.20 -42.15
CA ILE A 399 -58.01 -37.12 -42.35
C ILE A 399 -57.69 -36.24 -43.56
N ALA A 400 -56.45 -35.73 -43.62
CA ALA A 400 -55.84 -35.32 -44.88
C ALA A 400 -54.99 -36.46 -45.44
N GLY A 401 -55.23 -36.88 -46.68
CA GLY A 401 -54.50 -38.00 -47.27
C GLY A 401 -54.24 -37.85 -48.77
N ALA A 402 -53.18 -38.52 -49.23
CA ALA A 402 -52.81 -38.62 -50.64
C ALA A 402 -53.51 -39.84 -51.25
N VAL A 403 -54.56 -39.61 -52.06
CA VAL A 403 -55.40 -40.65 -52.67
C VAL A 403 -56.04 -41.58 -51.63
N ILE A 404 -56.80 -41.02 -50.69
CA ILE A 404 -57.48 -41.75 -49.59
C ILE A 404 -58.19 -43.04 -50.08
N GLY A 405 -57.84 -44.18 -49.49
CA GLY A 405 -58.33 -45.52 -49.83
C GLY A 405 -57.65 -46.15 -51.05
N GLY A 406 -56.59 -45.52 -51.55
CA GLY A 406 -55.94 -45.81 -52.81
C GLY A 406 -54.43 -45.96 -52.68
N ASN A 407 -53.74 -45.66 -53.77
CA ASN A 407 -52.29 -45.59 -53.84
C ASN A 407 -51.91 -44.37 -54.70
N VAL A 408 -50.84 -43.68 -54.33
CA VAL A 408 -50.30 -42.56 -55.10
C VAL A 408 -49.77 -43.04 -56.47
N THR A 409 -49.72 -42.13 -57.44
CA THR A 409 -49.21 -42.44 -58.79
C THR A 409 -47.75 -42.87 -58.75
N THR A 410 -47.35 -43.72 -59.70
CA THR A 410 -45.93 -44.07 -59.94
C THR A 410 -45.33 -43.29 -61.10
N THR A 411 -46.08 -42.34 -61.66
CA THR A 411 -45.60 -41.44 -62.71
C THR A 411 -44.66 -40.41 -62.11
N LEU A 412 -43.53 -40.10 -62.76
CA LEU A 412 -42.63 -39.07 -62.25
C LEU A 412 -43.33 -37.71 -62.19
N HIS A 413 -43.20 -37.05 -61.05
CA HIS A 413 -43.72 -35.71 -60.83
C HIS A 413 -42.93 -35.00 -59.74
N ASP A 414 -42.93 -33.67 -59.81
CA ASP A 414 -42.46 -32.80 -58.73
C ASP A 414 -43.38 -32.91 -57.51
N TYR A 415 -43.01 -32.27 -56.39
CA TYR A 415 -43.80 -32.36 -55.17
C TYR A 415 -45.25 -31.91 -55.34
N TYR A 416 -46.18 -32.75 -54.87
CA TYR A 416 -47.56 -32.37 -54.61
C TYR A 416 -47.73 -32.10 -53.13
N TYR A 417 -48.30 -30.94 -52.79
CA TYR A 417 -48.37 -30.45 -51.42
C TYR A 417 -49.80 -30.30 -50.93
N LEU A 418 -50.01 -30.63 -49.66
CA LEU A 418 -51.05 -30.10 -48.81
C LEU A 418 -50.47 -28.88 -48.08
N THR A 419 -51.06 -27.69 -48.22
CA THR A 419 -50.53 -26.44 -47.63
C THR A 419 -51.55 -25.77 -46.73
N SER A 420 -51.15 -25.42 -45.51
CA SER A 420 -51.99 -24.79 -44.49
C SER A 420 -52.42 -23.38 -44.89
N PRO A 421 -53.47 -22.83 -44.26
CA PRO A 421 -53.64 -21.38 -44.21
C PRO A 421 -52.43 -20.68 -43.56
N VAL A 422 -52.39 -19.35 -43.65
CA VAL A 422 -51.43 -18.53 -42.91
C VAL A 422 -51.74 -18.57 -41.42
N ILE A 423 -50.74 -18.91 -40.62
CA ILE A 423 -50.77 -18.97 -39.17
C ILE A 423 -49.83 -17.87 -38.66
N ASN A 424 -50.37 -16.90 -37.91
CA ASN A 424 -49.56 -15.84 -37.35
C ASN A 424 -48.81 -16.35 -36.12
N THR A 425 -47.52 -16.63 -36.29
CA THR A 425 -46.61 -17.04 -35.22
C THR A 425 -45.59 -15.97 -34.88
N GLY A 426 -45.84 -14.71 -35.27
CA GLY A 426 -44.94 -13.60 -34.94
C GLY A 426 -44.86 -13.38 -33.42
N GLY A 427 -43.65 -13.40 -32.88
CA GLY A 427 -43.39 -13.15 -31.45
C GLY A 427 -43.20 -14.41 -30.60
N TYR A 428 -43.57 -15.59 -31.09
CA TYR A 428 -43.26 -16.84 -30.39
C TYR A 428 -41.77 -17.19 -30.56
N ILE A 429 -41.14 -17.63 -29.48
CA ILE A 429 -39.71 -17.98 -29.42
C ILE A 429 -39.45 -19.47 -29.15
N ASP A 430 -40.48 -20.22 -28.79
CA ASP A 430 -40.46 -21.67 -28.60
C ASP A 430 -41.74 -22.24 -29.22
N LEU A 431 -41.61 -22.97 -30.33
CA LEU A 431 -42.72 -23.40 -31.16
C LEU A 431 -42.50 -24.86 -31.62
N GLN A 432 -43.43 -25.74 -31.26
CA GLN A 432 -43.43 -27.14 -31.69
C GLN A 432 -44.60 -27.41 -32.64
N LEU A 433 -44.29 -28.06 -33.76
CA LEU A 433 -45.28 -28.61 -34.70
C LEU A 433 -45.43 -30.10 -34.43
N GLU A 434 -46.62 -30.53 -34.02
CA GLU A 434 -46.96 -31.94 -33.83
C GLU A 434 -48.05 -32.36 -34.82
N LEU A 435 -48.00 -33.61 -35.28
CA LEU A 435 -49.05 -34.22 -36.10
C LEU A 435 -49.06 -35.73 -35.91
N TRP A 436 -50.20 -36.37 -36.16
CA TRP A 436 -50.30 -37.81 -36.26
C TRP A 436 -50.11 -38.25 -37.70
N ARG A 437 -49.07 -39.06 -37.92
CA ARG A 437 -48.66 -39.55 -39.23
C ARG A 437 -49.04 -41.00 -39.41
N TRP A 438 -49.55 -41.31 -40.59
CA TRP A 438 -49.54 -42.65 -41.17
C TRP A 438 -49.01 -42.56 -42.61
N LEU A 439 -47.75 -42.95 -42.79
CA LEU A 439 -47.06 -42.84 -44.07
C LEU A 439 -46.55 -44.20 -44.55
N ASN A 440 -46.90 -44.58 -45.77
CA ASN A 440 -46.25 -45.69 -46.46
C ASN A 440 -45.70 -45.23 -47.80
N SER A 441 -44.41 -45.39 -47.99
CA SER A 441 -43.69 -44.81 -49.12
C SER A 441 -42.40 -45.58 -49.42
N ASP A 442 -42.00 -45.59 -50.68
CA ASP A 442 -40.67 -46.06 -51.10
C ASP A 442 -39.58 -45.14 -50.50
N TYR A 443 -38.35 -45.63 -50.44
CA TYR A 443 -37.27 -44.85 -49.84
C TYR A 443 -36.74 -43.74 -50.76
N THR A 444 -36.02 -42.79 -50.16
CA THR A 444 -35.44 -41.66 -50.90
C THR A 444 -34.53 -42.14 -52.02
N ARG A 445 -34.85 -41.63 -53.22
CA ARG A 445 -34.36 -41.95 -54.58
C ARG A 445 -35.54 -42.24 -55.49
N PHE A 446 -36.57 -42.93 -54.99
CA PHE A 446 -37.76 -43.27 -55.77
C PHE A 446 -38.94 -42.39 -55.41
N MET A 447 -39.19 -42.21 -54.12
CA MET A 447 -40.21 -41.34 -53.56
C MET A 447 -39.59 -40.51 -52.45
N ASN A 448 -39.89 -39.23 -52.39
CA ASN A 448 -39.49 -38.37 -51.27
C ASN A 448 -40.73 -37.78 -50.63
N ASN A 449 -40.73 -37.74 -49.31
CA ASN A 449 -41.80 -37.19 -48.50
C ASN A 449 -41.20 -36.11 -47.62
N VAL A 450 -41.89 -34.98 -47.47
CA VAL A 450 -41.37 -33.82 -46.73
C VAL A 450 -42.45 -33.21 -45.85
N VAL A 451 -42.00 -32.63 -44.73
CA VAL A 451 -42.74 -31.61 -43.97
C VAL A 451 -41.91 -30.34 -44.04
N GLU A 452 -42.53 -29.24 -44.43
CA GLU A 452 -41.87 -27.96 -44.65
C GLU A 452 -42.65 -26.83 -43.97
N VAL A 453 -41.94 -25.80 -43.51
CA VAL A 453 -42.53 -24.60 -42.93
C VAL A 453 -42.03 -23.34 -43.64
N TRP A 454 -42.88 -22.33 -43.75
CA TRP A 454 -42.52 -21.05 -44.35
C TRP A 454 -41.88 -20.12 -43.31
N ASP A 455 -40.63 -19.72 -43.53
CA ASP A 455 -39.88 -18.86 -42.60
C ASP A 455 -40.10 -17.34 -42.82
N GLY A 456 -41.00 -16.97 -43.74
CA GLY A 456 -41.24 -15.59 -44.16
C GLY A 456 -40.60 -15.24 -45.51
N ALA A 457 -39.64 -16.04 -45.99
CA ALA A 457 -38.90 -15.81 -47.23
C ALA A 457 -38.78 -17.06 -48.12
N ALA A 458 -38.65 -18.25 -47.54
CA ALA A 458 -38.49 -19.52 -48.21
C ALA A 458 -39.16 -20.67 -47.43
N TRP A 459 -39.40 -21.77 -48.14
CA TRP A 459 -39.84 -23.02 -47.52
C TRP A 459 -38.64 -23.76 -46.95
N GLN A 460 -38.73 -24.09 -45.67
CA GLN A 460 -37.70 -24.80 -44.91
C GLN A 460 -38.16 -26.21 -44.63
N GLN A 461 -37.35 -27.20 -45.00
CA GLN A 461 -37.64 -28.60 -44.77
C GLN A 461 -37.29 -28.99 -43.33
N VAL A 462 -38.31 -29.31 -42.53
CA VAL A 462 -38.15 -29.74 -41.12
C VAL A 462 -38.06 -31.25 -41.01
N TRP A 463 -38.57 -31.98 -42.01
CA TRP A 463 -38.44 -33.42 -42.10
C TRP A 463 -38.44 -33.90 -43.55
N GLN A 464 -37.71 -35.00 -43.79
CA GLN A 464 -37.77 -35.76 -45.04
C GLN A 464 -37.70 -37.25 -44.75
N SER A 465 -38.38 -38.07 -45.55
CA SER A 465 -38.20 -39.52 -45.55
C SER A 465 -36.72 -39.90 -45.77
N GLY A 466 -36.30 -41.07 -45.31
CA GLY A 466 -34.91 -41.51 -45.37
C GLY A 466 -34.58 -42.47 -46.52
N PRO A 467 -33.29 -42.86 -46.66
CA PRO A 467 -32.88 -43.95 -47.54
C PRO A 467 -33.43 -45.29 -47.04
N ALA A 468 -33.26 -46.34 -47.85
CA ALA A 468 -33.80 -47.68 -47.57
C ALA A 468 -33.57 -48.12 -46.10
N PRO A 469 -34.56 -48.75 -45.45
CA PRO A 469 -35.80 -49.29 -46.00
C PRO A 469 -36.89 -48.24 -46.28
N ASN A 470 -37.99 -48.69 -46.88
CA ASN A 470 -39.22 -47.92 -47.08
C ASN A 470 -39.73 -47.32 -45.76
N VAL A 471 -40.56 -46.27 -45.84
CA VAL A 471 -41.40 -45.86 -44.70
C VAL A 471 -42.63 -46.77 -44.73
N GLU A 472 -42.90 -47.48 -43.64
CA GLU A 472 -43.95 -48.50 -43.56
C GLU A 472 -44.72 -48.41 -42.23
N ASP A 473 -45.40 -47.29 -41.98
CA ASP A 473 -46.16 -47.09 -40.75
C ASP A 473 -47.32 -48.10 -40.67
N ALA A 474 -47.42 -48.84 -39.55
CA ALA A 474 -48.47 -49.84 -39.29
C ALA A 474 -49.53 -49.36 -38.27
N ALA A 475 -49.33 -48.17 -37.72
CA ALA A 475 -50.18 -47.49 -36.76
C ALA A 475 -49.94 -45.98 -36.86
N TRP A 476 -50.93 -45.19 -36.44
CA TRP A 476 -50.77 -43.75 -36.27
C TRP A 476 -49.59 -43.45 -35.34
N THR A 477 -48.69 -42.59 -35.81
CA THR A 477 -47.46 -42.23 -35.11
C THR A 477 -47.43 -40.72 -34.90
N ASN A 478 -47.43 -40.28 -33.64
CA ASN A 478 -47.21 -38.86 -33.33
C ASN A 478 -45.76 -38.49 -33.66
N VAL A 479 -45.59 -37.42 -34.41
CA VAL A 479 -44.29 -36.81 -34.71
C VAL A 479 -44.31 -35.35 -34.30
N SER A 480 -43.19 -34.88 -33.76
CA SER A 480 -43.02 -33.51 -33.26
C SER A 480 -41.74 -32.91 -33.83
N TYR A 481 -41.82 -31.63 -34.24
CA TYR A 481 -40.74 -30.89 -34.86
C TYR A 481 -40.58 -29.52 -34.20
N ASP A 482 -39.36 -29.20 -33.77
CA ASP A 482 -39.00 -27.85 -33.32
C ASP A 482 -38.96 -26.91 -34.54
N VAL A 483 -39.84 -25.92 -34.53
CA VAL A 483 -39.99 -24.93 -35.59
C VAL A 483 -39.79 -23.51 -35.09
N SER A 484 -39.21 -23.35 -33.90
CA SER A 484 -38.96 -22.06 -33.23
C SER A 484 -38.16 -21.09 -34.10
N ALA A 485 -37.21 -21.60 -34.89
CA ALA A 485 -36.36 -20.81 -35.77
C ALA A 485 -37.10 -20.16 -36.97
N TYR A 486 -38.36 -20.56 -37.23
CA TYR A 486 -39.11 -20.16 -38.42
C TYR A 486 -40.33 -19.30 -38.11
N THR A 487 -40.46 -18.80 -36.87
CA THR A 487 -41.62 -18.02 -36.41
C THR A 487 -41.73 -16.71 -37.18
N ASN A 488 -42.90 -16.44 -37.74
CA ASN A 488 -43.17 -15.20 -38.46
C ASN A 488 -44.68 -14.95 -38.61
N PRO A 489 -45.12 -13.70 -38.88
CA PRO A 489 -46.54 -13.39 -38.98
C PRO A 489 -47.28 -14.08 -40.15
N ASN A 490 -46.54 -14.67 -41.10
CA ASN A 490 -47.09 -15.30 -42.28
C ASN A 490 -46.71 -16.79 -42.38
N MET A 491 -46.42 -17.45 -41.26
CA MET A 491 -45.98 -18.84 -41.26
C MET A 491 -47.05 -19.75 -41.88
N GLN A 492 -46.60 -20.75 -42.63
CA GLN A 492 -47.43 -21.80 -43.20
C GLN A 492 -46.70 -23.13 -43.06
N ILE A 493 -47.46 -24.21 -43.04
CA ILE A 493 -46.96 -25.59 -42.99
C ILE A 493 -47.38 -26.25 -44.30
N ARG A 494 -46.52 -27.07 -44.90
CA ARG A 494 -46.92 -27.94 -46.00
C ARG A 494 -46.31 -29.32 -45.90
N ILE A 495 -47.09 -30.30 -46.32
CA ILE A 495 -46.73 -31.71 -46.32
C ILE A 495 -46.76 -32.17 -47.77
N GLY A 496 -45.73 -32.86 -48.24
CA GLY A 496 -45.62 -33.19 -49.65
C GLY A 496 -44.97 -34.53 -49.95
N HIS A 497 -45.25 -35.03 -51.15
CA HIS A 497 -44.60 -36.19 -51.74
C HIS A 497 -44.27 -35.97 -53.21
N ASN A 498 -43.22 -36.61 -53.70
CA ASN A 498 -42.85 -36.64 -55.12
C ASN A 498 -42.52 -38.06 -55.59
N VAL A 499 -42.46 -38.26 -56.91
CA VAL A 499 -41.89 -39.46 -57.52
C VAL A 499 -40.68 -39.07 -58.36
N ASP A 500 -39.49 -39.38 -57.85
CA ASP A 500 -38.22 -38.87 -58.35
C ASP A 500 -37.52 -39.85 -59.31
N SER A 501 -37.85 -41.14 -59.26
CA SER A 501 -37.27 -42.15 -60.15
C SER A 501 -38.29 -43.18 -60.63
N ALA A 502 -38.11 -43.62 -61.87
CA ALA A 502 -38.80 -44.80 -62.39
C ALA A 502 -38.45 -46.04 -61.56
N GLY A 503 -39.40 -46.96 -61.46
CA GLY A 503 -39.26 -48.18 -60.64
C GLY A 503 -39.74 -48.03 -59.19
N VAL A 504 -40.29 -46.86 -58.83
CA VAL A 504 -40.98 -46.63 -57.55
C VAL A 504 -42.08 -47.68 -57.34
N TYR A 505 -42.18 -48.18 -56.12
CA TYR A 505 -43.28 -49.06 -55.74
C TYR A 505 -44.59 -48.29 -55.61
N THR A 506 -45.70 -49.01 -55.83
CA THR A 506 -47.04 -48.49 -55.58
C THR A 506 -47.28 -48.46 -54.08
N CYS A 507 -47.43 -47.29 -53.47
CA CYS A 507 -47.62 -47.11 -52.02
C CYS A 507 -48.91 -46.34 -51.73
N SER A 508 -49.45 -46.50 -50.52
CA SER A 508 -50.65 -45.78 -50.07
C SER A 508 -50.39 -44.28 -49.86
N GLY A 509 -49.18 -43.89 -49.46
CA GLY A 509 -48.75 -42.50 -49.35
C GLY A 509 -49.02 -41.91 -47.97
N TRP A 510 -49.25 -40.59 -47.93
CA TRP A 510 -49.50 -39.84 -46.70
C TRP A 510 -50.93 -39.94 -46.22
N ASN A 511 -51.10 -40.09 -44.91
CA ASN A 511 -52.29 -39.75 -44.16
C ASN A 511 -51.86 -38.97 -42.91
N VAL A 512 -52.56 -37.89 -42.61
CA VAL A 512 -52.25 -36.93 -41.54
C VAL A 512 -53.52 -36.61 -40.79
N ASP A 513 -53.41 -36.55 -39.47
CA ASP A 513 -54.48 -36.20 -38.55
C ASP A 513 -53.92 -35.38 -37.36
N ASP A 514 -54.79 -34.68 -36.63
CA ASP A 514 -54.50 -34.02 -35.35
C ASP A 514 -53.21 -33.17 -35.40
N LEU A 515 -53.14 -32.24 -36.34
CA LEU A 515 -52.01 -31.32 -36.48
C LEU A 515 -52.16 -30.16 -35.51
N ILE A 516 -51.16 -29.94 -34.66
CA ILE A 516 -51.15 -28.87 -33.68
C ILE A 516 -49.83 -28.10 -33.71
N LEU A 517 -49.92 -26.79 -33.52
CA LEU A 517 -48.81 -25.90 -33.30
C LEU A 517 -48.92 -25.35 -31.88
N ILE A 518 -47.95 -25.67 -31.02
CA ILE A 518 -47.93 -25.29 -29.61
C ILE A 518 -46.75 -24.38 -29.28
N GLY A 519 -46.96 -23.41 -28.41
CA GLY A 519 -45.92 -22.50 -27.93
C GLY A 519 -46.38 -21.73 -26.68
N PRO A 520 -45.52 -20.89 -26.06
CA PRO A 520 -45.87 -20.14 -24.86
C PRO A 520 -47.01 -19.17 -25.16
N ALA A 521 -48.14 -19.31 -24.44
CA ALA A 521 -49.35 -18.53 -24.67
C ALA A 521 -49.60 -17.54 -23.52
N CYS A 522 -48.94 -16.38 -23.59
CA CYS A 522 -49.18 -15.28 -22.67
C CYS A 522 -49.79 -14.08 -23.40
N PRO A 523 -50.67 -13.32 -22.74
CA PRO A 523 -51.34 -12.16 -23.31
C PRO A 523 -50.43 -10.97 -23.58
#